data_AF-A0A2K8T2N9-F1
#
_entry.id   AF-A0A2K8T2N9-F1
#
_cell.length_a   1.000
_cell.length_b   1.000
_cell.length_c   1.000
_cell.angle_alpha   90.00
_cell.angle_beta   90.00
_cell.angle_gamma   90.00
#
_symmetry.space_group_name_H-M   'P 1'
#
loop_
_entity.id
_entity.type
_entity.pdbx_description
1 polymer ?
#
loop_
_entity_poly.entity_id
_entity_poly.type
_entity_poly.pdbx_seq_one_letter_code
_entity_poly.pdbx_strand_id
1 'polypeptide(L)' 'MEQEIKNAVGLGSPELAIEPKPKLEPSPKPTVTIYEFGRLLAENEPSKFRGVRK' A
#
# COMPACT_ATOMS: atom_id res chain seq x y z
N MET A 1 48.20 -23.75 -4.08
CA MET A 1 48.63 -22.33 -4.15
C MET A 1 47.70 -21.44 -4.98
N GLU A 2 47.55 -21.60 -6.30
CA GLU A 2 46.65 -20.71 -7.09
C GLU A 2 45.17 -20.78 -6.65
N GLN A 3 44.70 -21.96 -6.27
CA GLN A 3 43.33 -22.19 -5.79
C GLN A 3 43.05 -21.46 -4.46
N GLU A 4 44.03 -21.42 -3.55
CA GLU A 4 43.91 -20.78 -2.24
C GLU A 4 43.82 -19.26 -2.36
N ILE A 5 44.55 -18.68 -3.33
CA ILE A 5 44.49 -17.23 -3.62
C ILE A 5 43.10 -16.85 -4.14
N LYS A 6 42.51 -17.66 -5.03
CA LYS A 6 41.14 -17.40 -5.55
C LYS A 6 40.09 -17.41 -4.44
N ASN A 7 40.26 -18.28 -3.44
CA ASN A 7 39.38 -18.36 -2.28
C ASN A 7 39.58 -17.17 -1.32
N ALA A 8 40.82 -16.72 -1.12
CA ALA A 8 41.15 -15.57 -0.27
C ALA A 8 40.70 -14.21 -0.87
N VAL A 9 40.69 -14.10 -2.20
CA VAL A 9 40.24 -12.89 -2.92
C VAL A 9 38.70 -12.79 -2.98
N GLY A 10 37.97 -13.77 -2.43
CA GLY A 10 36.51 -13.74 -2.37
C GLY A 10 35.83 -13.93 -3.74
N LEU A 11 36.60 -14.16 -4.81
CA LEU A 11 36.15 -14.44 -6.18
C LEU A 11 35.42 -15.79 -6.33
N GLY A 12 35.38 -16.60 -5.27
CA GLY A 12 34.59 -17.83 -5.18
C GLY A 12 33.45 -17.77 -4.16
N SER A 13 33.12 -16.59 -3.64
CA SER A 13 31.96 -16.47 -2.74
C SER A 13 30.69 -16.70 -3.55
N PRO A 14 29.82 -17.66 -3.18
CA PRO A 14 28.48 -17.68 -3.75
C PRO A 14 27.88 -16.32 -3.48
N GLU A 15 27.40 -15.69 -4.54
CA GLU A 15 26.66 -14.44 -4.50
C GLU A 15 25.69 -14.53 -3.31
N LEU A 16 25.98 -13.78 -2.24
CA LEU A 16 25.17 -13.81 -1.03
C LEU A 16 23.80 -13.31 -1.45
N ALA A 17 22.89 -14.26 -1.69
CA ALA A 17 21.54 -13.97 -2.12
C ALA A 17 20.95 -13.05 -1.05
N ILE A 18 20.81 -11.78 -1.40
CA ILE A 18 20.21 -10.79 -0.51
C ILE A 18 18.78 -11.29 -0.28
N GLU A 19 18.47 -11.64 0.97
CA GLU A 19 17.13 -12.07 1.32
C GLU A 19 16.13 -11.01 0.83
N PRO A 20 15.05 -11.43 0.14
CA PRO A 20 14.09 -10.49 -0.37
C PRO A 20 13.52 -9.69 0.80
N LYS A 21 13.64 -8.36 0.69
CA LYS A 21 13.12 -7.42 1.68
C LYS A 21 11.65 -7.77 1.98
N PRO A 22 11.22 -7.81 3.25
CA PRO A 22 9.85 -8.18 3.59
C PRO A 22 8.87 -7.30 2.82
N LYS A 23 7.83 -7.93 2.25
CA LYS A 23 6.78 -7.22 1.52
C LYS A 23 6.15 -6.19 2.46
N LEU A 24 6.17 -4.92 2.07
CA LEU A 24 5.46 -3.87 2.78
C LEU A 24 3.96 -4.19 2.77
N GLU A 25 3.35 -4.18 3.95
CA GLU A 25 1.91 -4.35 4.06
C GLU A 25 1.19 -3.22 3.32
N PRO A 26 0.05 -3.50 2.67
CA PRO A 26 -0.72 -2.47 2.00
C PRO A 26 -1.21 -1.44 3.02
N SER A 27 -1.15 -0.16 2.66
CA SER A 27 -1.69 0.90 3.50
C SER A 27 -3.19 0.66 3.76
N PRO A 28 -3.67 0.94 4.99
CA PRO A 28 -5.08 0.80 5.30
C PRO A 28 -5.90 1.72 4.39
N LYS A 29 -6.92 1.15 3.76
CA LYS A 29 -7.88 1.94 2.98
C LYS A 29 -8.66 2.86 3.92
N PRO A 30 -8.98 4.09 3.48
CA PRO A 30 -9.88 4.96 4.26
C PRO A 30 -11.20 4.20 4.46
N THR A 31 -11.51 3.92 5.72
CA THR A 31 -12.70 3.16 6.12
C THR A 31 -13.67 4.17 6.71
N VAL A 32 -14.85 4.31 6.10
CA VAL A 32 -15.92 5.18 6.59
C VAL A 32 -16.81 4.35 7.52
N THR A 33 -17.15 4.88 8.69
CA THR A 33 -18.08 4.21 9.60
C THR A 33 -19.54 4.38 9.15
N ILE A 34 -20.43 3.50 9.57
CA ILE A 34 -21.87 3.60 9.27
C ILE A 34 -22.44 4.96 9.74
N TYR A 35 -21.94 5.48 10.86
CA TYR A 35 -22.33 6.79 11.39
C TYR A 35 -21.89 7.95 10.50
N GLU A 36 -20.69 7.87 9.92
CA GLU A 36 -20.19 8.87 8.97
C GLU A 36 -20.95 8.82 7.65
N PHE A 37 -21.34 7.62 7.20
CA PHE A 37 -22.10 7.45 5.97
C PHE A 37 -23.45 8.18 6.02
N GLY A 38 -24.16 8.14 7.16
CA GLY A 38 -25.42 8.87 7.34
C GLY A 38 -25.26 10.39 7.19
N ARG A 39 -24.14 10.95 7.68
CA ARG A 39 -23.83 12.38 7.52
C ARG A 39 -23.54 12.72 6.06
N LEU A 40 -22.76 11.89 5.37
CA LEU A 40 -22.44 12.06 3.95
C LEU A 40 -23.70 11.99 3.07
N LEU A 41 -24.65 11.11 3.38
CA LEU A 41 -25.92 11.05 2.67
C LEU A 41 -26.73 12.35 2.84
N ALA A 42 -26.79 12.88 4.06
CA ALA A 42 -27.51 14.12 4.34
C ALA A 42 -26.87 15.34 3.67
N GLU A 43 -25.53 15.43 3.68
CA GLU A 43 -24.77 16.50 3.05
C GLU A 43 -24.91 16.51 1.51
N ASN A 44 -25.09 15.33 0.92
CA ASN A 44 -25.23 15.16 -0.53
C ASN A 44 -26.69 14.95 -0.98
N GLU A 45 -27.69 15.12 -0.11
CA GLU A 45 -29.08 15.06 -0.55
C GLU A 45 -29.33 16.18 -1.59
N PRO A 46 -29.85 15.85 -2.78
CA PRO A 46 -30.20 16.87 -3.76
C PRO A 46 -31.29 17.77 -3.17
N SER A 47 -31.08 19.09 -3.24
CA SER A 47 -32.03 20.08 -2.72
C SER A 47 -33.45 19.78 -3.21
N LYS A 48 -34.33 19.38 -2.30
CA LYS A 48 -35.74 19.11 -2.62
C LYS A 48 -36.50 20.42 -2.75
N PHE A 49 -36.28 21.14 -3.86
CA PHE A 49 -37.15 22.22 -4.29
C PHE A 49 -37.82 21.82 -5.60
N ARG A 50 -38.94 21.07 -5.53
CA ARG A 50 -40.33 21.52 -5.33
C ARG A 50 -40.76 22.50 -6.43
N GLY A 51 -41.34 21.94 -7.49
CA GLY A 51 -41.90 22.68 -8.61
C GLY A 51 -42.82 23.80 -8.15
N VAL A 52 -42.54 25.00 -8.65
CA VAL A 52 -43.42 26.15 -8.51
C VAL A 52 -44.61 25.90 -9.43
N ARG A 53 -45.77 25.52 -8.87
CA ARG A 53 -47.03 25.76 -9.57
C ARG A 53 -47.34 27.24 -9.38
N LYS A 54 -47.34 28.00 -10.47
CA LYS A 54 -48.08 29.25 -10.60
C LYS A 54 -49.01 29.08 -11.79
#